data_AF-A0A1F1UT45-F1
#
_entry.id   AF-A0A1F1UT45-F1
#
_cell.length_a   1.000
_cell.length_b   1.000
_cell.length_c   1.000
_cell.angle_alpha   90.00
_cell.angle_beta   90.00
_cell.angle_gamma   90.00
#
_symmetry.space_group_name_H-M   'P 1'
#
loop_
_entity.id
_entity.type
_entity.pdbx_description
1 polymer ?
#
loop_
_entity_poly.entity_id
_entity_poly.type
_entity_poly.pdbx_seq_one_letter_code
_entity_poly.pdbx_strand_id
1 'polypeptide(L)' 'MDSSKYPSDEEFLALLKLTREELSPELTPVTLEWVSALQLETEGFLAIGETLTAKRLALSLIQVLARFESEYGNRR' A
#
# COMPACT_ATOMS: atom_id res chain seq x y z
N MET A 1 21.38 10.84 17.17
CA MET A 1 20.38 9.88 16.65
C MET A 1 19.70 10.56 15.51
N ASP A 2 19.95 10.11 14.29
CA ASP A 2 19.32 10.66 13.09
C ASP A 2 17.89 10.13 13.09
N SER A 3 16.97 10.91 13.66
CA SER A 3 15.54 10.62 13.59
C SER A 3 15.14 10.80 12.13
N SER A 4 15.08 9.69 11.39
CA SER A 4 14.47 9.65 10.07
C SER A 4 13.18 10.48 10.09
N LYS A 5 13.03 11.38 9.12
CA LYS A 5 11.81 12.20 8.94
C LYS A 5 10.59 11.37 8.55
N TYR A 6 10.78 10.07 8.33
CA TYR A 6 9.82 9.11 7.84
C TYR A 6 9.59 8.00 8.88
N PRO A 7 8.35 7.50 9.00
CA PRO A 7 8.03 6.41 9.92
C PRO A 7 8.88 5.17 9.65
N SER A 8 9.11 4.36 10.69
CA SER A 8 9.66 3.01 10.53
C SER A 8 8.70 2.12 9.74
N ASP A 9 9.16 0.97 9.26
CA ASP A 9 8.31 0.01 8.55
C ASP A 9 7.18 -0.53 9.45
N GLU A 10 7.41 -0.67 10.76
CA GLU A 10 6.35 -1.05 11.71
C GLU A 10 5.33 0.07 11.92
N GLU A 11 5.78 1.32 12.04
CA GLU A 11 4.91 2.49 12.15
C GLU A 11 4.08 2.67 10.86
N PHE A 12 4.71 2.46 9.71
CA PHE A 12 4.05 2.49 8.42
C PHE A 12 3.00 1.38 8.30
N LEU A 13 3.30 0.16 8.75
CA LEU A 13 2.34 -0.94 8.76
C LEU A 13 1.13 -0.63 9.65
N ALA A 14 1.34 -0.01 10.81
CA ALA A 14 0.25 0.40 11.69
C ALA A 14 -0.66 1.44 11.01
N LEU A 15 -0.07 2.41 10.30
CA LEU A 15 -0.82 3.40 9.51
C LEU A 15 -1.62 2.76 8.37
N LEU A 16 -1.06 1.76 7.68
CA LEU A 16 -1.77 1.03 6.63
C LEU A 16 -3.00 0.30 7.18
N LYS A 17 -2.88 -0.33 8.35
CA LYS A 17 -4.01 -1.02 9.00
C LYS A 17 -5.13 -0.05 9.36
N LEU A 18 -4.80 1.07 10.00
CA LEU A 18 -5.76 2.12 10.34
C LEU A 18 -6.43 2.69 9.08
N THR A 19 -5.63 3.04 8.06
CA THR A 19 -6.14 3.58 6.80
C THR A 19 -7.10 2.60 6.13
N ARG A 20 -6.78 1.30 6.15
CA ARG A 20 -7.62 0.26 5.56
C ARG A 20 -8.98 0.14 6.26
N GLU A 21 -9.03 0.27 7.58
CA GLU A 21 -10.27 0.22 8.38
C GLU A 21 -11.21 1.40 8.08
N GLU A 22 -10.66 2.54 7.65
CA GLU A 22 -11.42 3.75 7.32
C GLU A 22 -11.97 3.76 5.87
N LEU A 23 -11.45 2.89 4.99
CA LEU A 23 -11.86 2.84 3.59
C LEU A 23 -13.18 2.06 3.40
N SER A 24 -14.13 2.66 2.69
CA SER A 24 -15.34 1.97 2.24
C SER A 24 -15.05 1.13 0.98
N PRO A 25 -15.35 -0.18 0.99
CA PRO A 25 -15.23 -1.02 -0.20
C PRO A 25 -16.12 -0.56 -1.35
N GLU A 26 -17.28 0.03 -1.07
CA GLU A 26 -18.25 0.46 -2.07
C GLU A 26 -17.84 1.78 -2.74
N LEU A 27 -17.26 2.69 -1.96
CA LEU A 27 -16.88 4.02 -2.44
C LEU A 27 -15.47 4.08 -3.00
N THR A 28 -14.54 3.31 -2.43
CA THR A 28 -13.11 3.35 -2.74
C THR A 28 -12.48 1.96 -2.92
N PRO A 29 -13.07 1.08 -3.76
CA PRO A 29 -12.61 -0.32 -3.89
C PRO A 29 -11.14 -0.42 -4.33
N VAL A 30 -10.70 0.40 -5.30
CA VAL A 30 -9.32 0.32 -5.81
C VAL A 30 -8.30 0.81 -4.77
N THR A 31 -8.61 1.89 -4.05
CA THR A 31 -7.75 2.37 -2.97
C THR A 31 -7.65 1.33 -1.86
N LEU A 32 -8.77 0.67 -1.52
CA LEU A 32 -8.79 -0.40 -0.53
C LEU A 32 -7.89 -1.58 -0.96
N GLU A 33 -7.94 -1.97 -2.23
CA GLU A 33 -7.07 -3.01 -2.77
C GLU A 33 -5.60 -2.61 -2.73
N TRP A 34 -5.28 -1.36 -3.07
CA TRP A 34 -3.91 -0.86 -3.00
C TRP A 34 -3.36 -0.88 -1.59
N VAL A 35 -4.10 -0.34 -0.62
CA VAL A 35 -3.69 -0.34 0.79
C VAL A 35 -3.56 -1.77 1.32
N SER A 36 -4.45 -2.68 0.91
CA SER A 36 -4.36 -4.09 1.27
C SER A 36 -3.12 -4.78 0.68
N ALA A 37 -2.76 -4.49 -0.57
CA ALA A 37 -1.54 -4.99 -1.20
C ALA A 37 -0.28 -4.46 -0.51
N LEU A 38 -0.24 -3.16 -0.21
CA LEU A 38 0.86 -2.55 0.54
C LEU A 38 1.00 -3.14 1.95
N GLN A 39 -0.10 -3.40 2.64
CA GLN A 39 -0.08 -4.04 3.95
C GLN A 39 0.55 -5.43 3.86
N LEU A 40 0.09 -6.26 2.91
CA LEU A 40 0.59 -7.62 2.71
C LEU A 40 2.09 -7.65 2.37
N GLU A 41 2.54 -6.75 1.48
CA GLU A 41 3.96 -6.66 1.12
C GLU A 41 4.82 -6.22 2.31
N THR A 42 4.38 -5.21 3.05
CA THR A 42 5.10 -4.71 4.24
C THR A 42 5.22 -5.80 5.30
N GLU A 43 4.14 -6.55 5.56
CA GLU A 43 4.16 -7.71 6.45
C GLU A 43 5.14 -8.79 5.95
N GLY A 44 5.15 -9.06 4.64
CA GLY A 44 6.06 -10.02 4.02
C GLY A 44 7.53 -9.63 4.16
N PHE A 45 7.87 -8.35 3.96
CA PHE A 45 9.25 -7.87 4.12
C PHE A 45 9.71 -7.91 5.58
N LEU A 46 8.87 -7.45 6.52
CA LEU A 46 9.16 -7.54 7.94
C LEU A 46 9.40 -8.98 8.40
N ALA A 47 8.61 -9.94 7.89
CA ALA A 47 8.74 -11.35 8.24
C ALA A 47 10.07 -11.97 7.82
N ILE A 48 10.72 -11.46 6.76
CA ILE A 48 12.02 -11.94 6.29
C ILE A 48 13.20 -11.04 6.69
N GLY A 49 12.96 -10.03 7.54
CA GLY A 49 13.99 -9.09 8.01
C GLY A 49 14.46 -8.11 6.93
N GLU A 50 13.65 -7.90 5.90
CA GLU A 50 13.90 -6.95 4.81
C GLU A 50 13.13 -5.65 5.04
N THR A 51 13.61 -4.56 4.46
CA THR A 51 12.93 -3.27 4.54
C THR A 51 12.06 -2.98 3.31
N LEU A 52 10.99 -2.24 3.53
CA LEU A 52 10.24 -1.63 2.45
C LEU A 52 11.06 -0.47 1.88
N THR A 53 11.09 -0.35 0.56
CA THR A 53 11.79 0.75 -0.13
C THR A 53 10.88 1.44 -1.11
N ALA A 54 11.17 2.71 -1.43
CA ALA A 54 10.44 3.45 -2.45
C ALA A 54 10.39 2.73 -3.82
N LYS A 55 11.45 1.99 -4.19
CA LYS A 55 11.49 1.21 -5.44
C LYS A 55 10.51 0.03 -5.40
N ARG A 56 10.42 -0.67 -4.27
CA ARG A 56 9.48 -1.79 -4.06
C ARG A 56 8.04 -1.29 -4.03
N LEU A 57 7.80 -0.17 -3.36
CA LEU A 57 6.48 0.50 -3.33
C LEU A 57 6.03 0.99 -4.71
N ALA A 58 6.95 1.54 -5.51
CA ALA A 58 6.63 1.94 -6.88
C ALA A 58 6.26 0.74 -7.77
N LEU A 59 6.90 -0.42 -7.55
CA LEU A 59 6.60 -1.65 -8.29
C LEU A 59 5.20 -2.17 -7.97
N SER A 60 4.80 -2.18 -6.70
CA SER A 60 3.47 -2.66 -6.29
C SER A 60 2.34 -1.76 -6.77
N LEU A 61 2.61 -0.46 -6.91
CA LEU A 61 1.67 0.50 -7.48
C LEU A 61 1.33 0.20 -8.95
N ILE A 62 2.22 -0.41 -9.74
CA ILE A 62 1.98 -0.70 -11.17
C ILE A 62 0.76 -1.63 -11.35
N GLN A 63 0.66 -2.68 -10.52
CA GLN A 63 -0.45 -3.64 -10.61
C GLN A 63 -1.79 -2.99 -10.28
N VAL A 64 -1.79 -2.10 -9.29
CA VAL A 64 -2.98 -1.34 -8.89
C VAL A 64 -3.40 -0.36 -9.98
N LEU A 65 -2.46 0.39 -10.55
CA LEU A 65 -2.76 1.34 -11.63
C LEU A 65 -3.33 0.62 -12.86
N ALA A 66 -2.75 -0.53 -13.25
CA ALA A 66 -3.28 -1.33 -14.35
C ALA A 66 -4.73 -1.78 -14.09
N ARG A 67 -5.03 -2.16 -12.84
CA ARG A 67 -6.39 -2.55 -12.45
C ARG A 67 -7.36 -1.38 -12.43
N PHE A 68 -6.93 -0.23 -11.91
CA PHE A 68 -7.69 1.02 -11.99
C PHE A 68 -8.04 1.39 -13.43
N GLU A 69 -7.05 1.37 -14.31
CA GLU A 69 -7.23 1.65 -15.74
C GLU A 69 -8.20 0.67 -16.41
N SER A 70 -8.12 -0.62 -16.06
CA SER A 70 -9.03 -1.64 -16.59
C SER A 70 -10.47 -1.45 -16.10
N GLU A 71 -10.68 -1.19 -14.80
CA GLU A 71 -12.01 -1.12 -14.19
C GLU A 71 -12.71 0.22 -14.42
N TYR A 72 -11.94 1.31 -14.53
CA TYR A 72 -12.46 2.69 -14.55
C TYR A 72 -12.00 3.51 -15.75
N GLY A 73 -10.90 3.16 -16.42
CA GLY A 73 -10.35 3.90 -17.56
C GLY A 73 -11.18 3.76 -18.85
N ASN A 74 -11.93 2.67 -19.01
CA ASN A 74 -12.78 2.41 -20.18
C ASN A 74 -14.21 2.97 -20.10
N ARG A 75 -14.53 3.80 -19.09
CA ARG A 75 -15.84 4.47 -18.99
C ARG A 75 -15.91 5.79 -19.79
N ARG A 76 -15.29 5.83 -20.97
CA ARG A 76 -15.39 6.96 -21.90
C ARG A 76 -16.30 6.60 -23.07
#